data_AF-A0A2S9FP98-F1
#
_entry.id   AF-A0A2S9FP98-F1
#
_cell.length_a   1.000
_cell.length_b   1.000
_cell.length_c   1.000
_cell.angle_alpha   90.00
_cell.angle_beta   90.00
_cell.angle_gamma   90.00
#
_symmetry.space_group_name_H-M   'P 1'
#
loop_
_entity.id
_entity.type
_entity.pdbx_description
1 polymer ?
#
loop_
_entity_poly.entity_id
_entity_poly.type
_entity_poly.pdbx_seq_one_letter_code
_entity_poly.pdbx_strand_id
1 'polypeptide(L)'
;ATAYEPGTYHMDLGLEIFDWLEVVDFGDAYCPHGQTEVSHNNIRERVHALASRGIVPVILGGDHSITWPAATAVADVHGYGNVGIVHFDAHADTADEIEGNLASHGTPMRRLIE
;
A
#
# COMPACT_ATOMS: atom_id res chain seq x y z
N ALA A 1 16.06 -18.39 -22.49
CA ALA A 1 15.43 -18.93 -21.27
C ALA A 1 15.75 -20.41 -21.14
N THR A 2 16.63 -20.79 -20.22
CA THR A 2 16.90 -22.18 -19.84
C THR A 2 15.94 -22.58 -18.73
N ALA A 3 15.36 -23.78 -18.83
CA ALA A 3 14.20 -24.28 -18.05
C ALA A 3 14.39 -24.44 -16.52
N TYR A 4 15.41 -23.82 -15.91
CA TYR A 4 15.73 -23.88 -14.49
C TYR A 4 15.66 -22.52 -13.76
N GLU A 5 15.42 -21.43 -14.50
CA GLU A 5 14.97 -20.17 -13.92
C GLU A 5 13.48 -20.04 -14.27
N PRO A 6 12.56 -19.89 -13.30
CA PRO A 6 11.16 -19.63 -13.62
C PRO A 6 11.12 -18.40 -14.54
N GLY A 7 10.66 -18.60 -15.77
CA GLY A 7 10.61 -17.53 -16.75
C GLY A 7 9.69 -16.42 -16.26
N THR A 8 10.14 -15.19 -16.43
CA THR A 8 9.41 -13.95 -16.14
C THR A 8 8.28 -13.68 -17.15
N TYR A 9 8.19 -14.54 -18.18
CA TYR A 9 7.13 -14.54 -19.19
C TYR A 9 5.81 -15.09 -18.68
N HIS A 10 4.76 -14.26 -18.72
CA HIS A 10 3.40 -14.62 -18.35
C HIS A 10 2.64 -15.19 -19.56
N MET A 11 2.30 -16.49 -19.53
CA MET A 11 1.68 -17.17 -20.68
C MET A 11 0.32 -16.61 -21.08
N ASP A 12 -0.58 -16.36 -20.12
CA ASP A 12 -1.96 -15.92 -20.46
C ASP A 12 -2.00 -14.50 -21.04
N LEU A 13 -1.11 -13.63 -20.58
CA LEU A 13 -0.99 -12.25 -21.06
C LEU A 13 -0.03 -12.13 -22.26
N GLY A 14 0.77 -13.15 -22.52
CA GLY A 14 1.72 -13.20 -23.62
C GLY A 14 2.83 -12.15 -23.53
N LEU A 15 3.31 -11.84 -22.32
CA LEU A 15 4.28 -10.76 -22.10
C LEU A 15 5.41 -11.15 -21.17
N GLU A 16 6.56 -10.51 -21.36
CA GLU A 16 7.71 -10.48 -20.46
C GLU A 16 7.65 -9.18 -19.65
N ILE A 17 7.41 -9.25 -18.34
CA ILE A 17 7.09 -8.06 -17.53
C ILE A 17 8.23 -7.03 -17.50
N PHE A 18 9.48 -7.50 -17.52
CA PHE A 18 10.65 -6.63 -17.44
C PHE A 18 11.03 -5.96 -18.77
N ASP A 19 10.37 -6.33 -19.88
CA ASP A 19 10.45 -5.57 -21.12
C ASP A 19 9.64 -4.26 -21.04
N TRP A 20 8.73 -4.14 -20.05
CA TRP A 20 7.79 -3.02 -19.92
C TRP A 20 7.99 -2.20 -18.65
N LEU A 21 8.48 -2.82 -17.58
CA LEU A 21 8.55 -2.19 -16.26
C LEU A 21 9.94 -2.35 -15.64
N GLU A 22 10.44 -1.25 -15.08
CA GLU A 22 11.56 -1.26 -14.15
C GLU A 22 11.00 -1.43 -12.74
N VAL A 23 11.48 -2.45 -12.03
CA VAL A 23 11.01 -2.78 -10.67
C VAL A 23 12.18 -2.72 -9.71
N VAL A 24 11.94 -2.16 -8.53
CA VAL A 24 12.92 -2.10 -7.44
C VAL A 24 12.26 -2.60 -6.16
N ASP A 25 12.98 -3.46 -5.44
CA ASP A 25 12.66 -3.75 -4.05
C ASP A 25 13.11 -2.57 -3.19
N PHE A 26 12.15 -1.81 -2.69
CA PHE A 26 12.41 -0.66 -1.85
C PHE A 26 12.41 -1.00 -0.35
N GLY A 27 12.44 -2.28 0.03
CA GLY A 27 12.48 -2.75 1.41
C GLY A 27 11.29 -2.30 2.27
N ASP A 28 11.40 -2.56 3.57
CA ASP A 28 10.28 -2.44 4.49
C ASP A 28 10.20 -1.09 5.19
N ALA A 29 8.98 -0.68 5.56
CA ALA A 29 8.77 0.32 6.60
C ALA A 29 9.00 -0.32 7.98
N TYR A 30 9.72 0.37 8.87
CA TYR A 30 9.93 -0.14 10.22
C TYR A 30 8.64 -0.07 11.05
N CYS A 31 8.13 -1.20 11.51
CA CYS A 31 6.90 -1.29 12.30
C CYS A 31 7.20 -1.86 13.70
N PRO A 32 7.51 -1.01 14.70
CA PRO A 32 7.79 -1.49 16.05
C PRO A 32 6.55 -2.11 16.70
N HIS A 33 6.74 -3.26 17.37
CA HIS A 33 5.66 -3.99 18.02
C HIS A 33 4.92 -3.14 19.05
N GLY A 34 3.59 -3.18 19.00
CA GLY A 34 2.72 -2.46 19.95
C GLY A 34 2.68 -0.94 19.78
N GLN A 35 3.34 -0.39 18.75
CA GLN A 35 3.41 1.05 18.51
C GLN A 35 2.79 1.38 17.14
N THR A 36 1.46 1.31 17.07
CA THR A 36 0.69 1.51 15.84
C THR A 36 0.92 2.90 15.23
N GLU A 37 0.90 3.97 16.03
CA GLU A 37 1.11 5.33 15.53
C GLU A 37 2.50 5.50 14.89
N VAL A 38 3.55 5.00 15.54
CA VAL A 38 4.91 5.03 15.00
C VAL A 38 4.99 4.21 13.71
N SER A 39 4.36 3.04 13.68
CA SER A 39 4.31 2.20 12.47
C SER A 39 3.60 2.90 11.32
N HIS A 40 2.47 3.55 11.58
CA HIS A 40 1.72 4.31 10.57
C HIS A 40 2.53 5.48 10.03
N ASN A 41 3.22 6.23 10.89
CA ASN A 41 4.10 7.32 10.46
C ASN A 41 5.24 6.80 9.58
N ASN A 42 5.89 5.72 9.98
CA ASN A 42 6.98 5.11 9.19
C ASN A 42 6.49 4.59 7.83
N ILE A 43 5.29 4.00 7.77
CA ILE A 43 4.66 3.56 6.51
C ILE A 43 4.40 4.77 5.61
N ARG A 44 3.78 5.84 6.14
CA ARG A 44 3.49 7.06 5.38
C ARG A 44 4.77 7.65 4.81
N GLU A 45 5.82 7.79 5.62
CA GLU A 45 7.13 8.31 5.19
C GLU A 45 7.76 7.45 4.09
N ARG A 46 7.73 6.12 4.23
CA ARG A 46 8.31 5.20 3.24
C ARG A 46 7.59 5.27 1.90
N VAL A 47 6.25 5.26 1.93
CA VAL A 47 5.43 5.35 0.72
C VAL A 47 5.56 6.73 0.07
N HIS A 48 5.58 7.80 0.86
CA HIS A 48 5.79 9.16 0.34
C HIS A 48 7.15 9.29 -0.36
N ALA A 49 8.21 8.69 0.19
CA ALA A 49 9.54 8.71 -0.43
C ALA A 49 9.57 8.06 -1.82
N LEU A 50 8.72 7.06 -2.10
CA LEU A 50 8.54 6.46 -3.42
C LEU A 50 7.64 7.32 -4.31
N ALA A 51 6.44 7.63 -3.84
CA ALA A 51 5.43 8.35 -4.61
C ALA A 51 5.93 9.73 -5.06
N SER A 52 6.66 10.46 -4.21
CA SER A 52 7.25 11.77 -4.52
C SER A 52 8.30 11.73 -5.64
N ARG A 53 8.81 10.55 -5.99
CA ARG A 53 9.74 10.32 -7.12
C ARG A 53 9.02 9.90 -8.40
N GLY A 54 7.68 9.87 -8.39
CA GLY A 54 6.87 9.38 -9.49
C GLY A 54 6.88 7.85 -9.64
N ILE A 55 7.36 7.12 -8.63
CA ILE A 55 7.37 5.65 -8.62
C ILE A 55 6.03 5.17 -8.05
N VAL A 56 5.37 4.24 -8.75
CA VAL A 56 4.11 3.63 -8.29
C VAL A 56 4.41 2.68 -7.12
N PRO A 57 3.90 2.93 -5.91
CA PRO A 57 4.11 2.03 -4.78
C PRO A 57 3.30 0.74 -4.94
N VAL A 58 3.98 -0.41 -4.85
CA VAL A 58 3.35 -1.72 -4.63
C VAL A 58 3.68 -2.14 -3.21
N ILE A 59 2.67 -2.17 -2.36
CA ILE A 59 2.84 -2.34 -0.91
C ILE A 59 2.40 -3.74 -0.53
N LEU A 60 3.30 -4.52 0.04
CA LEU A 60 3.01 -5.83 0.60
C LEU A 60 2.75 -5.66 2.08
N GLY A 61 1.53 -5.98 2.50
CA GLY A 61 1.04 -5.52 3.78
C GLY A 61 1.44 -6.33 5.00
N GLY A 62 1.00 -5.78 6.13
CA GLY A 62 0.31 -6.53 7.19
C GLY A 62 -1.22 -6.44 6.95
N ASP A 63 -2.01 -6.33 8.01
CA ASP A 63 -3.48 -6.17 7.89
C ASP A 63 -3.92 -4.86 7.21
N HIS A 64 -5.23 -4.67 7.02
CA HIS A 64 -5.80 -3.55 6.27
C HIS A 64 -5.55 -2.16 6.91
N SER A 65 -5.12 -2.07 8.18
CA SER A 65 -4.86 -0.77 8.84
C SER A 65 -3.81 0.06 8.09
N ILE A 66 -2.86 -0.59 7.42
CA ILE A 66 -1.76 0.09 6.69
C ILE A 66 -2.25 0.90 5.48
N THR A 67 -3.46 0.63 4.99
CA THR A 67 -4.03 1.36 3.85
C THR A 67 -4.21 2.82 4.18
N TRP A 68 -4.53 3.16 5.44
CA TRP A 68 -4.68 4.55 5.85
C TRP A 68 -3.40 5.39 5.66
N PRO A 69 -2.25 5.06 6.28
CA PRO A 69 -1.02 5.83 6.06
C PRO A 69 -0.49 5.73 4.62
N ALA A 70 -0.66 4.59 3.95
CA ALA A 70 -0.20 4.40 2.57
C ALA A 70 -0.96 5.28 1.56
N ALA A 71 -2.30 5.23 1.57
CA ALA A 71 -3.11 6.03 0.66
C ALA A 71 -2.99 7.53 0.97
N THR A 72 -2.84 7.88 2.25
CA THR A 72 -2.55 9.27 2.66
C THR A 72 -1.24 9.76 2.05
N ALA A 73 -0.17 8.96 2.06
CA ALA A 73 1.11 9.32 1.43
C ALA A 73 1.00 9.52 -0.09
N VAL A 74 0.17 8.74 -0.77
CA VAL A 74 -0.12 8.91 -2.21
C VAL A 74 -0.90 10.22 -2.43
N ALA A 75 -1.91 10.50 -1.60
CA ALA A 75 -2.69 11.74 -1.65
C ALA A 75 -1.84 12.98 -1.31
N ASP A 76 -0.83 12.87 -0.45
CA ASP A 76 0.13 13.96 -0.17
C ASP A 76 0.88 14.40 -1.43
N VAL A 77 1.13 13.48 -2.37
CA VAL A 77 1.86 13.74 -3.61
C VAL A 77 0.92 14.15 -4.74
N HIS A 78 -0.21 13.48 -4.91
CA HIS A 78 -1.14 13.69 -6.04
C HIS A 78 -2.29 14.67 -5.73
N GLY A 79 -2.44 15.06 -4.46
CA GLY A 79 -3.47 15.96 -3.96
C GLY A 79 -4.68 15.22 -3.38
N TYR A 80 -5.13 15.67 -2.20
CA TYR A 80 -6.36 15.21 -1.58
C TYR A 80 -7.57 15.47 -2.48
N GLY A 81 -8.47 14.49 -2.59
CA GLY A 81 -9.63 14.53 -3.50
C GLY A 81 -9.31 14.15 -4.96
N ASN A 82 -8.04 13.99 -5.34
CA ASN A 82 -7.66 13.54 -6.68
C ASN A 82 -7.33 12.04 -6.75
N VAL A 83 -7.37 11.33 -5.62
CA VAL A 83 -7.10 9.90 -5.53
C VAL A 83 -8.42 9.16 -5.28
N GLY A 84 -8.76 8.25 -6.20
CA GLY A 84 -9.86 7.30 -6.02
C GLY A 84 -9.34 5.94 -5.55
N ILE A 85 -10.17 5.20 -4.79
CA ILE A 85 -9.83 3.85 -4.32
C ILE A 85 -10.85 2.85 -4.89
N VAL A 86 -10.32 1.78 -5.49
CA VAL A 86 -11.09 0.58 -5.80
C VAL A 86 -10.74 -0.45 -4.73
N HIS A 87 -11.70 -0.75 -3.86
CA HIS A 87 -11.51 -1.58 -2.66
C HIS A 87 -12.20 -2.94 -2.85
N PHE A 88 -11.41 -4.01 -2.85
CA PHE A 88 -11.89 -5.39 -2.90
C PHE A 88 -11.67 -6.02 -1.52
N ASP A 89 -12.74 -6.15 -0.77
CA ASP A 89 -12.72 -6.80 0.54
C ASP A 89 -14.10 -7.39 0.84
N ALA A 90 -14.17 -8.36 1.74
CA ALA A 90 -15.43 -8.84 2.28
C ALA A 90 -16.09 -7.82 3.22
N HIS A 91 -15.29 -6.90 3.79
CA HIS A 91 -15.73 -5.88 4.74
C HIS A 91 -15.56 -4.47 4.18
N ALA A 92 -16.41 -3.54 4.61
CA ALA A 92 -16.33 -2.15 4.14
C ALA A 92 -15.22 -1.35 4.82
N ASP A 93 -14.69 -1.81 5.96
CA ASP A 93 -13.59 -1.17 6.72
C ASP A 93 -13.82 0.32 7.06
N THR A 94 -15.09 0.66 7.30
CA THR A 94 -15.59 2.01 7.58
C THR A 94 -16.11 2.19 9.01
N ALA A 95 -15.73 1.30 9.94
CA ALA A 95 -16.08 1.49 11.34
C ALA A 95 -15.45 2.77 11.89
N ASP A 96 -16.15 3.42 12.82
CA ASP A 96 -15.60 4.60 13.50
C ASP A 96 -14.57 4.19 14.56
N GLU A 97 -14.80 3.12 15.30
CA GLU A 97 -13.81 2.49 16.18
C GLU A 97 -14.05 0.98 16.28
N ILE A 98 -13.02 0.24 16.68
CA ILE A 98 -13.14 -1.18 17.02
C ILE A 98 -12.56 -1.36 18.41
N GLU A 99 -13.41 -1.65 19.39
CA GLU A 99 -13.00 -1.87 20.79
C GLU A 99 -12.15 -0.70 21.35
N GLY A 100 -12.50 0.54 21.01
CA GLY A 100 -11.76 1.74 21.39
C GLY A 100 -10.52 2.05 20.55
N ASN A 101 -10.20 1.25 19.53
CA ASN A 101 -9.09 1.50 18.61
C ASN A 101 -9.57 2.25 17.35
N LEU A 102 -9.09 3.49 17.20
CA LEU A 102 -9.37 4.34 16.04
C LEU A 102 -8.56 3.98 14.79
N ALA A 103 -7.48 3.22 14.94
CA ALA A 103 -6.53 2.82 13.91
C ALA A 103 -6.52 1.29 13.73
N SER A 104 -7.71 0.67 13.74
CA SER A 104 -7.87 -0.76 13.56
C SER A 104 -7.98 -1.13 12.09
N HIS A 105 -7.80 -2.41 11.76
CA HIS A 105 -7.90 -2.91 10.38
C HIS A 105 -9.29 -2.68 9.74
N GLY A 106 -10.36 -2.51 10.53
CA GLY A 106 -11.71 -2.22 10.02
C GLY A 106 -12.11 -0.74 10.06
N THR A 107 -11.18 0.18 10.34
CA THR A 107 -11.42 1.63 10.27
C THR A 107 -10.71 2.41 9.15
N PRO A 108 -9.77 1.87 8.34
CA PRO A 108 -8.92 2.69 7.47
C PRO A 108 -9.71 3.46 6.40
N MET A 109 -10.78 2.86 5.86
CA MET A 109 -11.56 3.52 4.80
C MET A 109 -12.37 4.70 5.35
N ARG A 110 -12.82 4.64 6.61
CA ARG A 110 -13.43 5.78 7.28
C ARG A 110 -12.45 6.94 7.39
N ARG A 111 -11.23 6.65 7.84
CA ARG A 111 -10.16 7.65 8.01
C ARG A 111 -9.68 8.30 6.73
N LEU A 112 -9.85 7.63 5.59
CA LEU A 112 -9.51 8.18 4.28
C LEU A 112 -10.61 9.08 3.70
N ILE A 113 -11.83 8.96 4.21
CA ILE A 113 -12.97 9.80 3.81
C ILE A 113 -13.03 11.09 4.64
N GLU A 114 -12.64 11.00 5.93
CA GLU A 114 -12.58 12.13 6.88
C GLU A 114 -11.43 13.10 6.59
#